data_AF-A0A2U8WC02-F1
#
_entry.id   AF-A0A2U8WC02-F1
#
_cell.length_a   1.000
_cell.length_b   1.000
_cell.length_c   1.000
_cell.angle_alpha   90.00
_cell.angle_beta   90.00
_cell.angle_gamma   90.00
#
_symmetry.space_group_name_H-M   'P 1'
#
loop_
_entity.id
_entity.type
_entity.pdbx_description
1 polymer ?
#
loop_
_entity_poly.entity_id
_entity_poly.type
_entity_poly.pdbx_seq_one_letter_code
_entity_poly.pdbx_strand_id
1 'polypeptide(L)' 'MSEELLELVRRAREVEMTPSQLREQRQSFVYGNTHIENERITREMVAEADLKVEREDNGGR' A
#
# COMPACT_ATOMS: atom_id res chain seq x y z
N MET A 1 -17.15 -4.48 -20.35
CA MET A 1 -16.97 -3.17 -19.66
C MET A 1 -17.58 -2.12 -20.55
N SER A 2 -18.29 -1.13 -20.00
CA SER A 2 -18.83 -0.03 -20.81
C SER A 2 -17.73 0.93 -21.27
N GLU A 3 -18.01 1.76 -22.27
CA GLU A 3 -17.05 2.75 -22.79
C GLU A 3 -16.69 3.80 -21.73
N GLU A 4 -17.66 4.20 -20.91
CA GLU A 4 -17.47 5.14 -19.80
C GLU A 4 -16.54 4.57 -18.74
N LEU A 5 -16.70 3.28 -18.39
CA LEU A 5 -15.81 2.62 -17.44
C LEU A 5 -14.38 2.49 -17.99
N LEU A 6 -14.23 2.19 -19.27
CA LEU A 6 -12.91 2.12 -19.92
C LEU A 6 -12.21 3.48 -19.94
N GLU A 7 -12.96 4.57 -20.16
CA GLU A 7 -12.43 5.93 -20.10
C GLU A 7 -11.94 6.31 -18.69
N LEU A 8 -12.71 5.97 -17.66
CA LEU A 8 -12.28 6.19 -16.27
C LEU A 8 -11.01 5.42 -15.94
N VAL A 9 -10.90 4.16 -16.40
CA VAL A 9 -9.69 3.35 -16.20
C VAL A 9 -8.48 3.94 -16.93
N ARG A 10 -8.65 4.46 -18.16
CA ARG A 10 -7.57 5.13 -18.88
C ARG A 10 -7.03 6.33 -18.10
N ARG A 11 -7.92 7.22 -17.64
CA ARG A 11 -7.53 8.39 -16.86
C ARG A 11 -6.86 8.02 -15.53
N ALA A 12 -7.38 7.02 -14.84
CA ALA A 12 -6.82 6.56 -13.57
C ALA A 12 -5.38 6.03 -13.72
N ARG A 13 -5.03 5.43 -14.87
CA ARG A 13 -3.67 4.93 -15.14
C ARG A 13 -2.63 6.04 -15.31
N GLU A 14 -3.04 7.25 -15.65
CA GLU A 14 -2.15 8.40 -15.82
C GLU A 14 -1.80 9.07 -14.48
N VAL A 15 -2.47 8.68 -13.39
CA VAL A 15 -2.22 9.23 -12.06
C VAL A 15 -0.97 8.61 -11.45
N GLU A 16 0.09 9.40 -11.29
CA GLU A 16 1.28 9.01 -10.54
C GLU A 16 1.07 9.23 -9.04
N MET A 17 1.23 8.17 -8.25
CA MET A 17 1.19 8.26 -6.79
C MET A 17 2.50 8.82 -6.25
N THR A 18 2.39 9.75 -5.31
CA THR A 18 3.53 10.22 -4.52
C THR A 18 4.13 9.09 -3.68
N PRO A 19 5.40 9.20 -3.25
CA PRO A 19 6.02 8.19 -2.38
C PRO A 19 5.23 7.91 -1.10
N SER A 20 4.60 8.93 -0.50
CA SER A 20 3.74 8.76 0.68
C SER A 20 2.46 8.01 0.37
N GLN A 21 1.83 8.26 -0.79
CA GLN A 21 0.62 7.53 -1.22
C GLN A 21 0.95 6.06 -1.53
N LEU A 22 2.08 5.79 -2.19
CA LEU A 22 2.54 4.42 -2.42
C LEU A 22 2.78 3.67 -1.10
N ARG A 23 3.38 4.35 -0.11
CA ARG A 23 3.58 3.81 1.24
C ARG A 23 2.25 3.48 1.92
N GLU A 24 1.30 4.40 1.91
CA GLU A 24 -0.04 4.21 2.48
C GLU A 24 -0.79 3.06 1.79
N GLN A 25 -0.72 2.97 0.47
CA GLN A 25 -1.32 1.88 -0.30
C GLN A 25 -0.70 0.54 0.08
N ARG A 26 0.63 0.46 0.16
CA ARG A 26 1.36 -0.75 0.58
C ARG A 26 0.94 -1.18 1.99
N GLN A 27 0.92 -0.26 2.95
CA GLN A 27 0.49 -0.54 4.32
C GLN A 27 -0.97 -1.02 4.37
N SER A 28 -1.86 -0.40 3.59
CA SER A 28 -3.26 -0.82 3.50
C SER A 28 -3.42 -2.24 2.95
N PHE A 29 -2.62 -2.61 1.96
CA PHE A 29 -2.61 -3.96 1.39
C PHE A 29 -2.11 -4.99 2.41
N VAL A 30 -1.01 -4.70 3.10
CA VAL A 30 -0.46 -5.58 4.14
C VAL A 30 -1.45 -5.75 5.27
N TYR A 31 -2.03 -4.66 5.78
CA TYR A 31 -3.07 -4.74 6.81
C TYR A 31 -4.28 -5.56 6.33
N GLY A 32 -4.81 -5.29 5.14
CA GLY A 32 -5.94 -6.03 4.58
C GLY A 32 -5.66 -7.54 4.56
N ASN A 33 -4.52 -7.96 4.03
CA ASN A 33 -4.17 -9.38 3.96
C ASN A 33 -3.95 -10.00 5.35
N THR A 34 -3.23 -9.31 6.24
CA THR A 34 -2.81 -9.89 7.52
C THR A 34 -3.91 -9.85 8.58
N HIS A 35 -4.75 -8.82 8.59
CA HIS A 35 -5.85 -8.70 9.53
C HIS A 35 -6.97 -9.71 9.26
N ILE A 36 -7.20 -10.07 8.00
CA ILE A 36 -8.13 -11.16 7.62
C ILE A 36 -7.72 -12.48 8.27
N GLU A 37 -6.42 -12.77 8.32
CA GLU A 37 -5.88 -14.00 8.91
C GLU A 37 -5.74 -13.91 10.44
N ASN A 38 -5.55 -12.70 10.96
CA ASN A 38 -5.37 -12.46 12.39
C ASN A 38 -5.84 -11.06 12.79
N GLU A 39 -7.03 -10.99 13.41
CA GLU A 39 -7.65 -9.74 13.87
C GLU A 39 -6.81 -8.96 14.90
N ARG A 40 -5.84 -9.61 15.57
CA ARG A 40 -4.93 -8.93 16.51
C ARG A 40 -3.88 -8.08 15.82
N ILE A 41 -3.68 -8.26 14.52
CA ILE A 41 -2.77 -7.41 13.75
C ILE A 41 -3.45 -6.07 13.51
N THR A 42 -2.84 -5.00 14.02
CA THR A 42 -3.38 -3.64 13.89
C THR A 42 -2.66 -2.85 12.79
N ARG A 43 -3.24 -1.71 12.39
CA ARG A 43 -2.62 -0.80 11.41
C ARG A 43 -1.30 -0.22 11.92
N GLU A 44 -1.21 0.04 13.21
CA GLU A 44 -0.01 0.54 13.89
C GLU A 44 1.12 -0.48 13.81
N MET A 45 0.83 -1.77 14.05
CA MET A 45 1.83 -2.84 13.92
C MET A 45 2.39 -2.92 12.49
N VAL A 46 1.53 -2.76 11.48
CA VAL A 46 1.95 -2.74 10.07
C VAL A 46 2.81 -1.52 9.76
N ALA A 47 2.44 -0.33 10.27
CA ALA A 47 3.23 0.89 10.10
C ALA A 47 4.62 0.78 10.77
N GLU A 48 4.69 0.19 11.97
CA GLU A 48 5.96 -0.07 12.66
C GLU A 48 6.84 -1.07 11.91
N ALA A 49 6.25 -2.14 11.36
CA ALA A 49 6.98 -3.12 10.56
C ALA A 49 7.54 -2.48 9.27
N ASP A 50 6.74 -1.67 8.59
CA ASP A 50 7.15 -0.93 7.39
C ASP A 50 8.34 0.00 7.66
N LEU A 51 8.37 0.69 8.82
CA LEU A 51 9.51 1.48 9.26
C LEU A 51 10.78 0.64 9.51
N LYS A 52 10.64 -0.58 10.05
CA LYS A 52 11.78 -1.48 10.27
C LYS A 52 12.39 -1.94 8.95
N VAL A 53 11.55 -2.35 8.00
CA VAL A 53 12.00 -2.76 6.65
C VAL A 53 12.72 -1.61 5.94
N GLU A 54 12.18 -0.39 5.98
CA GLU A 54 12.87 0.77 5.39
C GLU A 54 14.24 1.04 6.02
N ARG A 55 14.40 0.82 7.34
CA ARG A 55 15.69 0.99 8.01
C ARG A 55 16.68 -0.10 7.63
N GLU A 56 16.23 -1.34 7.52
CA GLU A 56 17.05 -2.49 7.10
C GLU A 56 17.54 -2.31 5.65
N ASP A 57 16.65 -1.89 4.74
CA ASP A 57 16.99 -1.60 3.34
C ASP A 57 18.00 -0.45 3.19
N ASN A 58 17.95 0.54 4.07
CA ASN A 58 18.85 1.69 4.06
C ASN A 58 20.19 1.42 4.78
N GLY A 59 20.25 0.45 5.69
CA GLY A 59 21.45 0.07 6.43
C GLY A 59 22.25 -1.08 5.79
N GLY A 60 21.67 -1.79 4.83
CA GLY A 60 22.28 -2.92 4.11
C GLY A 60 22.91 -2.58 2.75
N ARG A 61 23.05 -1.30 2.39
CA ARG A 61 23.77 -0.83 1.20
C ARG A 61 25.13 -0.22 1.53
#